data_AF-A0A0B2PF67-F1
#
_entry.id   AF-A0A0B2PF67-F1
#
_cell.length_a   1.000
_cell.length_b   1.000
_cell.length_c   1.000
_cell.angle_alpha   90.00
_cell.angle_beta   90.00
_cell.angle_gamma   90.00
#
_symmetry.space_group_name_H-M   'P 1'
#
loop_
_entity.id
_entity.type
_entity.pdbx_description
1 polymer ?
#
loop_
_entity_poly.entity_id
_entity_poly.type
_entity_poly.pdbx_seq_one_letter_code
_entity_poly.pdbx_strand_id
1 'polypeptide(L)'
;MWQTLLVKQPRLYIDYIYVPALNKSLHSALNNTVFFTLKLVNRNMGWGVQYDNVNLSSEAFVGPDSTRPLGNATLEGFYQGRWREGLKHGSFLASATTGKLTTVLSFWRVDFATAVKYKKGKYRVWYTRDRLQGGANLEIDDSQLMVNWKPVRLGDSPVAIIASGSRKHCELSNSAHCVLGLSLSLVVILFV
;
A
#
# COMPACT_ATOMS: atom_id res chain seq x y z
N MET A 1 -34.83 -1.67 -4.81
CA MET A 1 -34.26 -0.30 -4.85
C MET A 1 -33.63 0.06 -3.48
N TRP A 2 -32.65 -0.71 -3.02
CA TRP A 2 -32.07 -0.60 -1.66
C TRP A 2 -30.59 -0.20 -1.67
N GLN A 3 -29.87 -0.50 -2.77
CA GLN A 3 -28.43 -0.22 -2.89
C GLN A 3 -28.07 1.28 -2.95
N THR A 4 -29.05 2.19 -3.01
CA THR A 4 -28.83 3.65 -3.08
C THR A 4 -28.85 4.35 -1.72
N LEU A 5 -29.33 3.69 -0.65
CA LEU A 5 -29.48 4.30 0.68
C LEU A 5 -28.24 4.14 1.56
N LEU A 6 -27.59 2.99 1.53
CA LEU A 6 -26.38 2.74 2.32
C LEU A 6 -25.14 3.32 1.64
N VAL A 7 -24.41 4.14 2.38
CA VAL A 7 -23.10 4.65 1.99
C VAL A 7 -22.04 3.62 2.37
N LYS A 8 -21.24 3.22 1.40
CA LYS A 8 -20.06 2.38 1.59
C LYS A 8 -18.82 3.25 1.65
N GLN A 9 -17.87 2.90 2.51
CA GLN A 9 -16.56 3.54 2.51
C GLN A 9 -15.89 3.38 1.14
N PRO A 10 -15.31 4.45 0.58
CA PRO A 10 -14.51 4.33 -0.63
C PRO A 10 -13.27 3.48 -0.35
N ARG A 11 -12.70 2.89 -1.40
CA ARG A 11 -11.50 2.06 -1.29
C ARG A 11 -10.32 2.80 -1.90
N LEU A 12 -9.20 2.82 -1.18
CA LEU A 12 -7.93 3.36 -1.66
C LEU A 12 -6.96 2.20 -1.92
N TYR A 13 -6.16 2.36 -2.96
CA TYR A 13 -5.13 1.40 -3.36
C TYR A 13 -3.87 2.14 -3.76
N ILE A 14 -2.72 1.53 -3.51
CA ILE A 14 -1.48 1.87 -4.20
C ILE A 14 -1.50 1.10 -5.53
N ASP A 15 -1.58 1.84 -6.62
CA ASP A 15 -1.63 1.31 -7.98
C ASP A 15 -0.21 1.07 -8.50
N TYR A 16 0.68 2.02 -8.24
CA TYR A 16 2.05 2.01 -8.77
C TYR A 16 2.99 2.82 -7.87
N ILE A 17 4.23 2.36 -7.74
CA ILE A 17 5.34 3.08 -7.13
C ILE A 17 6.54 3.00 -8.07
N TYR A 18 7.24 4.12 -8.21
CA TYR A 18 8.48 4.23 -8.98
C TYR A 18 9.53 5.00 -8.21
N VAL A 19 10.74 4.45 -8.19
CA VAL A 19 11.87 4.98 -7.41
C VAL A 19 13.11 5.14 -8.30
N PRO A 20 13.30 6.29 -8.96
CA PRO A 20 14.44 6.53 -9.85
C PRO A 20 15.81 6.30 -9.20
N ALA A 21 15.98 6.60 -7.90
CA ALA A 21 17.24 6.41 -7.18
C ALA A 21 17.75 4.97 -7.18
N LEU A 22 16.86 3.98 -7.32
CA LEU A 22 17.21 2.56 -7.39
C LEU A 22 17.64 2.14 -8.81
N ASN A 23 17.60 3.06 -9.79
CA ASN A 23 18.00 2.77 -11.16
C ASN A 23 19.53 2.73 -11.32
N LYS A 24 20.06 1.52 -11.49
CA LYS A 24 21.49 1.28 -11.73
C LYS A 24 21.97 1.80 -13.10
N SER A 25 21.08 1.96 -14.07
CA SER A 25 21.41 2.45 -15.42
C SER A 25 21.45 3.98 -15.51
N LEU A 26 20.75 4.68 -14.63
CA LEU A 26 20.82 6.13 -14.54
C LEU A 26 21.93 6.46 -13.53
N HIS A 27 23.00 7.14 -13.96
CA HIS A 27 24.03 7.68 -13.06
C HIS A 27 23.50 8.80 -12.12
N SER A 28 22.23 8.76 -11.74
CA SER A 28 21.52 9.75 -10.93
C SER A 28 21.13 9.16 -9.56
N ALA A 29 22.11 8.56 -8.88
CA ALA A 29 21.97 8.05 -7.51
C ALA A 29 21.63 9.15 -6.47
N LEU A 30 21.48 10.39 -6.90
CA LEU A 30 21.17 11.57 -6.09
C LEU A 30 19.68 11.94 -6.09
N ASN A 31 18.85 11.40 -7.00
CA ASN A 31 17.44 11.76 -7.06
C ASN A 31 16.56 10.84 -6.20
N ASN A 32 16.45 11.18 -4.92
CA ASN A 32 15.66 10.44 -3.92
C ASN A 32 14.14 10.69 -4.01
N THR A 33 13.63 11.21 -5.13
CA THR A 33 12.19 11.43 -5.30
C THR A 33 11.49 10.10 -5.56
N VAL A 34 10.51 9.75 -4.73
CA VAL A 34 9.63 8.61 -4.96
C VAL A 34 8.36 9.11 -5.63
N PHE A 35 7.94 8.46 -6.71
CA PHE A 35 6.68 8.71 -7.39
C PHE A 35 5.69 7.59 -7.08
N PHE A 36 4.42 7.93 -6.92
CA PHE A 36 3.37 6.95 -6.67
C PHE A 36 2.07 7.34 -7.37
N THR A 37 1.22 6.34 -7.57
CA THR A 37 -0.15 6.49 -8.05
C THR A 37 -1.10 5.85 -7.05
N LEU A 38 -2.04 6.64 -6.52
CA LEU A 38 -3.20 6.13 -5.80
C LEU A 38 -4.34 5.83 -6.75
N LYS A 39 -4.94 4.65 -6.59
CA LYS A 39 -6.22 4.31 -7.20
C LYS A 39 -7.33 4.43 -6.16
N LEU A 40 -8.32 5.26 -6.46
CA LEU A 40 -9.50 5.49 -5.61
C LEU A 40 -10.73 4.92 -6.26
N VAL A 41 -11.50 4.13 -5.50
CA VAL A 41 -12.68 3.43 -6.00
C VAL A 41 -13.90 3.79 -5.16
N ASN A 42 -14.81 4.58 -5.74
CA ASN A 42 -16.12 4.85 -5.17
C ASN A 42 -17.17 3.94 -5.82
N ARG A 43 -17.60 2.88 -5.09
CA ARG A 43 -18.69 1.99 -5.55
C ARG A 43 -20.09 2.42 -5.10
N ASN A 44 -20.24 3.63 -4.58
CA ASN A 44 -21.55 4.17 -4.22
C ASN A 44 -22.29 4.68 -5.46
N MET A 45 -23.43 4.06 -5.78
CA MET A 45 -24.25 4.45 -6.92
C MET A 45 -24.99 5.78 -6.68
N GLY A 46 -25.45 6.01 -5.45
CA GLY A 46 -26.20 7.21 -5.06
C GLY A 46 -25.35 8.38 -4.56
N TRP A 47 -24.05 8.18 -4.33
CA TRP A 47 -23.22 9.10 -3.55
C TRP A 47 -21.87 9.43 -4.21
N GLY A 48 -21.56 10.73 -4.30
CA GLY A 48 -20.20 11.20 -4.54
C GLY A 48 -19.42 11.30 -3.23
N VAL A 49 -18.10 11.40 -3.32
CA VAL A 49 -17.21 11.50 -2.17
C VAL A 49 -16.33 12.72 -2.34
N GLN A 50 -16.33 13.63 -1.37
CA GLN A 50 -15.34 14.69 -1.25
C GLN A 50 -14.29 14.21 -0.27
N TYR A 51 -13.05 14.14 -0.72
CA TYR A 51 -11.90 13.92 0.13
C TYR A 51 -11.37 15.28 0.59
N ASP A 52 -11.00 15.36 1.86
CA ASP A 52 -10.03 16.34 2.32
C ASP A 52 -8.63 15.89 1.85
N ASN A 53 -7.58 16.60 2.28
CA ASN A 53 -6.22 16.19 1.98
C ASN A 53 -5.99 14.72 2.38
N VAL A 54 -5.34 13.96 1.51
CA VAL A 54 -4.94 12.58 1.76
C VAL A 54 -3.47 12.60 2.16
N ASN A 55 -3.22 12.37 3.44
CA ASN A 55 -1.88 12.31 3.98
C ASN A 55 -1.38 10.88 3.85
N LEU A 56 -0.17 10.72 3.32
CA LEU A 56 0.52 9.45 3.19
C LEU A 56 1.81 9.50 3.98
N SER A 57 2.08 8.45 4.74
CA SER A 57 3.36 8.22 5.41
C SER A 57 3.93 6.89 4.92
N SER A 58 5.19 6.93 4.50
CA SER A 58 5.91 5.76 4.03
C SER A 58 7.05 5.44 4.98
N GLU A 59 7.19 4.17 5.32
CA GLU A 59 8.26 3.65 6.15
C GLU A 59 8.92 2.47 5.45
N ALA A 60 10.24 2.34 5.56
CA ALA A 60 10.98 1.19 5.06
C ALA A 60 11.27 0.24 6.21
N PHE A 61 11.07 -1.06 6.02
CA PHE A 61 11.47 -2.05 7.00
C PHE A 61 13.00 -2.19 7.01
N VAL A 62 13.60 -2.09 8.19
CA VAL A 62 15.04 -2.29 8.45
C VAL A 62 15.30 -3.64 9.12
N GLY A 63 14.24 -4.27 9.63
CA GLY A 63 14.25 -5.58 10.26
C GLY A 63 12.83 -6.12 10.40
N PRO A 64 12.67 -7.31 11.03
CA PRO A 64 11.38 -7.97 11.20
C PRO A 64 10.28 -7.09 11.81
N ASP A 65 10.65 -6.34 12.85
CA ASP A 65 9.74 -5.53 13.66
C ASP A 65 10.12 -4.04 13.70
N SER A 66 11.11 -3.65 12.89
CA SER A 66 11.68 -2.30 12.93
C SER A 66 11.53 -1.62 11.58
N THR A 67 10.91 -0.45 11.58
CA THR A 67 10.80 0.43 10.43
C THR A 67 11.61 1.70 10.62
N ARG A 68 11.97 2.34 9.50
CA ARG A 68 12.55 3.67 9.46
C ARG A 68 11.66 4.56 8.60
N PRO A 69 11.38 5.82 9.01
CA PRO A 69 10.66 6.76 8.19
C PRO A 69 11.34 6.94 6.84
N LEU A 70 10.57 6.79 5.76
CA LEU A 70 11.04 6.98 4.40
C LEU A 70 10.63 8.35 3.89
N GLY A 71 9.39 8.77 4.11
CA GLY A 71 8.94 10.10 3.71
C GLY A 71 7.43 10.24 3.75
N ASN A 72 6.97 11.48 3.60
CA ASN A 72 5.56 11.83 3.68
C ASN A 72 5.11 12.53 2.40
N ALA A 73 3.88 12.28 1.99
CA ALA A 73 3.24 12.95 0.87
C ALA A 73 1.86 13.48 1.28
N THR A 74 1.40 14.51 0.60
CA THR A 74 0.03 15.03 0.77
C THR A 74 -0.58 15.24 -0.60
N LEU A 75 -1.68 14.56 -0.86
CA LEU A 75 -2.51 14.85 -2.03
C LEU A 75 -3.61 15.82 -1.60
N GLU A 76 -3.73 16.93 -2.32
CA GLU A 76 -4.80 17.90 -2.07
C GLU A 76 -6.17 17.27 -2.18
N GLY A 77 -7.12 17.74 -1.36
CA GLY A 77 -8.49 17.25 -1.37
C GLY A 77 -9.16 17.37 -2.74
N PHE A 78 -10.01 16.41 -3.07
CA PHE A 78 -10.70 16.36 -4.37
C PHE A 78 -12.08 15.72 -4.28
N TYR A 79 -12.91 16.03 -5.27
CA TYR A 79 -14.22 15.39 -5.42
C TYR A 79 -14.13 14.18 -6.36
N GLN A 80 -14.74 13.08 -5.95
CA GLN A 80 -14.96 11.89 -6.78
C GLN A 80 -16.47 11.68 -7.01
N GLY A 81 -16.83 11.54 -8.28
CA GLY A 81 -18.21 11.28 -8.69
C GLY A 81 -18.75 9.92 -8.24
N ARG A 82 -20.04 9.74 -8.44
CA ARG A 82 -20.78 8.49 -8.18
C ARG A 82 -20.30 7.36 -9.06
N TRP A 83 -20.10 6.18 -8.47
CA TRP A 83 -19.72 4.97 -9.19
C TRP A 83 -18.50 5.19 -10.11
N ARG A 84 -17.51 5.96 -9.62
CA ARG A 84 -16.30 6.31 -10.37
C ARG A 84 -15.06 5.70 -9.73
N GLU A 85 -14.10 5.40 -10.58
CA GLU A 85 -12.71 5.17 -10.21
C GLU A 85 -11.88 6.39 -10.64
N GLY A 86 -10.76 6.62 -9.98
CA GLY A 86 -9.84 7.69 -10.35
C GLY A 86 -8.42 7.39 -9.91
N LEU A 87 -7.47 7.87 -10.70
CA LEU A 87 -6.05 7.82 -10.37
C LEU A 87 -5.60 9.20 -9.88
N LYS A 88 -4.72 9.20 -8.89
CA LYS A 88 -4.06 10.41 -8.37
C LYS A 88 -2.58 10.14 -8.25
N HIS A 89 -1.79 10.95 -8.96
CA HIS A 89 -0.35 10.88 -8.92
C HIS A 89 0.18 11.78 -7.82
N GLY A 90 1.25 11.36 -7.18
CA GLY A 90 1.98 12.18 -6.23
C GLY A 90 3.43 11.77 -6.15
N SER A 91 4.19 12.53 -5.38
CA SER A 91 5.58 12.24 -5.09
C SER A 91 5.97 12.73 -3.71
N PHE A 92 7.07 12.20 -3.20
CA PHE A 92 7.71 12.70 -1.99
C PHE A 92 9.22 12.49 -2.07
N LEU A 93 9.97 13.25 -1.27
CA LEU A 93 11.41 13.05 -1.13
C LEU A 93 11.67 11.99 -0.06
N ALA A 94 12.36 10.91 -0.45
CA ALA A 94 12.78 9.89 0.49
C ALA A 94 13.97 10.39 1.34
N SER A 95 13.83 10.29 2.65
CA SER A 95 14.88 10.58 3.62
C SER A 95 15.92 9.45 3.60
N ALA A 96 17.02 9.68 2.91
CA ALA A 96 18.21 8.84 2.97
C ALA A 96 19.08 9.30 4.15
N THR A 97 18.73 8.91 5.38
CA THR A 97 19.46 9.33 6.60
C THR A 97 20.91 8.81 6.64
N THR A 98 21.23 7.84 5.79
CA THR A 98 22.57 7.31 5.53
C THR A 98 22.62 7.03 4.04
N GLY A 99 23.47 7.75 3.30
CA GLY A 99 23.43 7.87 1.85
C GLY A 99 23.11 6.59 1.07
N LYS A 100 22.33 6.80 0.00
CA LYS A 100 21.83 5.81 -0.96
C LYS A 100 20.64 4.98 -0.42
N LEU A 101 19.52 5.05 -1.13
CA LEU A 101 18.47 4.05 -1.02
C LEU A 101 19.11 2.74 -1.54
N THR A 102 19.62 1.91 -0.64
CA THR A 102 20.44 0.76 -1.03
C THR A 102 19.55 -0.34 -1.59
N THR A 103 19.69 -0.53 -2.90
CA THR A 103 19.42 -1.66 -3.83
C THR A 103 19.07 -3.06 -3.30
N VAL A 104 18.27 -3.21 -2.26
CA VAL A 104 17.76 -4.52 -1.84
C VAL A 104 16.25 -4.40 -1.78
N LEU A 105 15.54 -5.35 -2.40
CA LEU A 105 14.15 -5.71 -2.12
C LEU A 105 13.67 -5.11 -0.80
N SER A 106 13.02 -3.96 -0.90
CA SER A 106 12.69 -3.16 0.27
C SER A 106 11.20 -3.31 0.50
N PHE A 107 10.86 -4.03 1.57
CA PHE A 107 9.51 -3.99 2.09
C PHE A 107 9.27 -2.60 2.64
N TRP A 108 8.21 -1.97 2.18
CA TRP A 108 7.74 -0.68 2.66
C TRP A 108 6.38 -0.85 3.31
N ARG A 109 6.10 -0.03 4.32
CA ARG A 109 4.75 0.19 4.80
C ARG A 109 4.29 1.56 4.32
N VAL A 110 3.11 1.63 3.75
CA VAL A 110 2.45 2.89 3.39
C VAL A 110 1.15 2.98 4.15
N ASP A 111 1.07 3.97 5.02
CA ASP A 111 -0.15 4.32 5.76
C ASP A 111 -0.77 5.60 5.16
N PHE A 112 -2.09 5.72 5.28
CA PHE A 112 -2.83 6.90 4.87
C PHE A 112 -3.79 7.37 5.96
N ALA A 113 -4.07 8.67 5.95
CA ALA A 113 -5.13 9.27 6.74
C ALA A 113 -5.83 10.37 5.93
N THR A 114 -7.16 10.38 5.95
CA THR A 114 -7.97 11.42 5.32
C THR A 114 -9.35 11.52 5.97
N ALA A 115 -10.09 12.58 5.67
CA ALA A 115 -11.50 12.68 6.00
C ALA A 115 -12.32 12.81 4.72
N VAL A 116 -13.53 12.26 4.74
CA VAL A 116 -14.43 12.28 3.59
C VAL A 116 -15.79 12.82 3.96
N LYS A 117 -16.45 13.50 3.02
CA LYS A 117 -17.86 13.88 3.08
C LYS A 117 -18.60 13.25 1.91
N TYR A 118 -19.82 12.78 2.14
CA TYR A 118 -20.61 12.13 1.10
C TYR A 118 -21.63 13.07 0.51
N LYS A 119 -21.64 13.20 -0.83
CA LYS A 119 -22.63 14.03 -1.55
C LYS A 119 -23.74 13.15 -2.08
N LYS A 120 -24.96 13.31 -1.58
CA LYS A 120 -26.11 12.60 -2.14
C LYS A 120 -26.46 13.18 -3.49
N GLY A 121 -26.49 12.29 -4.45
CA GLY A 121 -26.45 12.66 -5.82
C GLY A 121 -27.64 13.41 -6.37
N LYS A 122 -28.84 12.92 -6.04
CA LYS A 122 -30.11 13.48 -6.52
C LYS A 122 -30.39 14.87 -5.93
N TYR A 123 -29.88 15.14 -4.73
CA TYR A 123 -30.26 16.32 -3.96
C TYR A 123 -29.12 17.34 -3.77
N ARG A 124 -27.90 17.02 -4.23
CA ARG A 124 -26.68 17.84 -4.05
C ARG A 124 -26.37 18.24 -2.59
N VAL A 125 -26.96 17.54 -1.62
CA VAL A 125 -26.74 17.73 -0.19
C VAL A 125 -25.52 16.92 0.26
N TRP A 126 -24.71 17.50 1.14
CA TRP A 126 -23.59 16.85 1.81
C TRP A 126 -24.05 16.21 3.10
N TYR A 127 -23.59 15.00 3.35
CA TYR A 127 -23.87 14.20 4.54
C TYR A 127 -22.56 13.74 5.15
N THR A 128 -22.68 13.24 6.38
CA THR A 128 -21.73 12.52 7.22
C THR A 128 -20.25 12.69 6.86
N ARG A 129 -19.49 13.19 7.82
CA ARG A 129 -18.04 13.21 7.74
C ARG A 129 -17.48 11.95 8.37
N ASP A 130 -16.75 11.17 7.58
CA ASP A 130 -16.04 9.98 8.06
C ASP A 130 -14.53 10.22 8.03
N ARG A 131 -13.80 9.61 8.95
CA ARG A 131 -12.34 9.57 8.92
C ARG A 131 -11.93 8.20 8.40
N LEU A 132 -11.04 8.20 7.41
CA LEU A 132 -10.49 7.00 6.81
C LEU A 132 -9.00 6.96 7.12
N GLN A 133 -8.56 5.80 7.59
CA GLN A 133 -7.15 5.52 7.83
C GLN A 133 -6.89 4.05 7.52
N GLY A 134 -5.64 3.71 7.30
CA GLY A 134 -5.21 2.35 7.07
C GLY A 134 -3.85 2.33 6.40
N GLY A 135 -3.40 1.14 6.04
CA GLY A 135 -2.14 0.98 5.33
C GLY A 135 -2.00 -0.39 4.68
N ALA A 136 -0.88 -0.56 4.02
CA ALA A 136 -0.48 -1.83 3.45
C ALA A 136 1.04 -1.94 3.39
N ASN A 137 1.51 -3.17 3.40
CA ASN A 137 2.91 -3.47 3.13
C ASN A 137 3.06 -3.71 1.63
N LEU A 138 4.13 -3.16 1.07
CA LEU A 138 4.46 -3.20 -0.34
C LEU A 138 5.84 -3.81 -0.48
N GLU A 139 6.00 -4.68 -1.45
CA GLU A 139 7.32 -5.19 -1.84
C GLU A 139 7.76 -4.46 -3.10
N ILE A 140 8.96 -3.91 -3.06
CA ILE A 140 9.56 -3.19 -4.19
C ILE A 140 10.78 -3.96 -4.64
N ASP A 141 10.78 -4.32 -5.92
CA ASP A 141 11.85 -5.06 -6.57
C ASP A 141 13.09 -4.18 -6.78
N ASP A 142 14.21 -4.84 -7.03
CA ASP A 142 15.46 -4.25 -7.52
C ASP A 142 15.26 -3.53 -8.87
N SER A 143 14.18 -3.85 -9.59
CA SER A 143 13.72 -3.18 -10.80
C SER A 143 13.01 -1.83 -10.55
N GLN A 144 12.98 -1.33 -9.30
CA GLN A 144 12.39 -0.05 -8.88
C GLN A 144 10.86 0.04 -8.94
N LEU A 145 10.20 -1.10 -9.11
CA LEU A 145 8.77 -1.21 -9.27
C LEU A 145 8.17 -2.04 -8.15
N MET A 146 6.90 -1.81 -7.86
CA MET A 146 6.14 -2.72 -7.01
C MET A 146 6.14 -4.11 -7.64
N VAL A 147 6.50 -5.14 -6.86
CA VAL A 147 6.56 -6.54 -7.33
C VAL A 147 5.18 -7.00 -7.80
N ASN A 148 4.14 -6.57 -7.10
CA ASN A 148 2.77 -6.93 -7.45
C ASN A 148 2.26 -6.07 -8.61
N TRP A 149 1.86 -6.72 -9.69
CA TRP A 149 1.24 -6.05 -10.83
C TRP A 149 -0.20 -5.58 -10.53
N LYS A 150 -0.82 -6.06 -9.45
CA LYS A 150 -2.15 -5.64 -9.02
C LYS A 150 -2.08 -4.51 -7.98
N PRO A 151 -3.03 -3.57 -8.00
CA PRO A 151 -3.11 -2.52 -6.99
C PRO A 151 -3.30 -3.11 -5.58
N VAL A 152 -2.52 -2.64 -4.62
CA VAL A 152 -2.56 -3.10 -3.24
C VAL A 152 -3.54 -2.24 -2.44
N ARG A 153 -4.51 -2.86 -1.78
CA ARG A 153 -5.53 -2.13 -1.01
C ARG A 153 -4.91 -1.54 0.26
N LEU A 154 -5.05 -0.22 0.43
CA LEU A 154 -4.79 0.44 1.70
C LEU A 154 -6.02 0.25 2.60
N GLY A 155 -5.86 -0.50 3.68
CA GLY A 155 -6.95 -0.86 4.59
C GLY A 155 -6.42 -1.24 5.97
N ASP A 156 -7.16 -2.05 6.72
CA ASP A 156 -6.78 -2.41 8.09
C ASP A 156 -5.66 -3.48 8.15
N SER A 157 -4.71 -3.45 7.21
CA SER A 157 -3.63 -4.43 7.17
C SER A 157 -2.68 -4.21 8.36
N PRO A 158 -2.46 -5.22 9.21
CA PRO A 158 -1.51 -5.11 10.31
C PRO A 158 -0.10 -4.87 9.77
N VAL A 159 0.76 -4.26 10.60
CA VAL A 159 2.20 -4.22 10.33
C VAL A 159 2.67 -5.67 10.28
N ALA A 160 3.21 -6.12 9.14
CA ALA A 160 3.68 -7.49 9.04
C ALA A 160 5.03 -7.61 9.74
N ILE A 161 5.19 -8.65 10.56
CA ILE A 161 6.48 -9.10 11.05
C ILE A 161 7.16 -9.79 9.87
N ILE A 162 8.25 -9.21 9.34
CA ILE A 162 9.01 -9.86 8.27
C ILE A 162 9.80 -11.00 8.91
N ALA A 163 9.38 -12.26 8.71
CA ALA A 163 10.16 -13.41 9.15
C ALA A 163 11.55 -13.37 8.50
N SER A 164 12.57 -13.08 9.29
CA SER A 164 13.97 -13.11 8.87
C SER A 164 14.27 -14.46 8.21
N GLY A 165 14.73 -14.44 6.95
CA GLY A 165 15.41 -15.58 6.35
C GLY A 165 14.64 -16.49 5.40
N SER A 166 13.55 -16.06 4.76
CA SER A 166 12.95 -16.85 3.66
C SER A 166 13.13 -16.17 2.31
N ARG A 167 14.15 -16.58 1.54
CA ARG A 167 14.08 -16.49 0.07
C ARG A 167 12.88 -17.34 -0.36
N LYS A 168 11.74 -16.71 -0.59
CA LYS A 168 10.61 -17.35 -1.27
C LYS A 168 10.41 -16.61 -2.57
N HIS A 169 11.11 -17.10 -3.58
CA HIS A 169 10.67 -16.99 -4.96
C HIS A 169 9.25 -17.57 -5.00
N CYS A 170 8.23 -16.72 -5.01
CA CYS A 170 6.84 -17.13 -5.12
C CYS A 170 6.36 -16.81 -6.53
N GLU A 171 6.52 -17.80 -7.40
CA GLU A 171 5.68 -17.92 -8.58
C GLU A 171 4.21 -17.94 -8.15
N LEU A 172 3.38 -17.26 -8.95
CA LEU A 172 1.93 -17.36 -8.89
C LEU A 172 1.49 -18.83 -8.93
N SER A 173 0.68 -19.26 -7.96
CA SER A 173 -0.35 -20.25 -8.27
C SER A 173 -1.54 -20.13 -7.34
N ASN A 174 -2.72 -20.19 -7.96
CA ASN A 174 -4.03 -20.17 -7.36
C ASN A 174 -4.30 -21.43 -6.53
N SER A 175 -5.26 -21.26 -5.61
CA SER A 175 -6.14 -22.29 -5.05
C SER A 175 -5.51 -23.48 -4.32
N ALA A 176 -5.79 -23.50 -3.01
CA ALA A 176 -6.12 -24.66 -2.18
C ALA A 176 -5.07 -25.77 -1.98
N HIS A 177 -5.01 -26.24 -0.73
CA HIS A 177 -4.22 -27.36 -0.20
C HIS A 177 -2.76 -27.06 0.17
N CYS A 178 -2.57 -26.40 1.31
CA CYS A 178 -1.37 -26.61 2.13
C CYS A 178 -1.58 -27.88 2.96
N VAL A 179 -1.06 -29.01 2.47
CA VAL A 179 -0.78 -30.18 3.32
C VAL A 179 0.51 -29.88 4.06
N LEU A 180 0.43 -29.84 5.39
CA LEU A 180 1.57 -29.70 6.30
C LEU A 180 2.50 -30.91 6.13
N GLY A 181 3.64 -30.71 5.49
CA GLY A 181 4.76 -31.65 5.50
C GLY A 181 5.50 -31.54 6.83
N LEU A 182 5.10 -32.34 7.82
CA LEU A 182 5.87 -32.61 9.04
C LEU A 182 7.13 -33.41 8.64
N SER A 183 8.30 -32.78 8.77
CA SER A 183 9.59 -33.47 8.74
C SER A 183 9.74 -34.26 10.05
N LEU A 184 9.60 -35.58 9.95
CA LEU A 184 9.97 -36.52 11.02
C LEU A 184 11.50 -36.56 11.10
N SER A 185 12.09 -36.04 12.16
CA SER A 185 13.50 -36.31 12.51
C SER A 185 13.55 -37.50 13.46
N LEU A 186 14.21 -38.58 13.01
CA LEU A 186 14.54 -39.76 13.81
C LEU A 186 15.31 -39.36 15.07
N VAL A 187 14.81 -39.75 16.25
CA VAL A 187 15.61 -39.84 17.48
C VAL A 187 15.84 -41.31 17.77
N VAL A 188 17.07 -41.78 17.53
CA VAL A 188 17.54 -43.10 17.97
C VAL A 188 18.01 -42.94 19.42
N ILE A 189 17.28 -43.54 20.37
CA ILE A 189 17.73 -43.67 21.76
C ILE A 189 18.38 -45.04 21.91
N LEU A 190 19.69 -45.06 22.14
CA LEU A 190 20.44 -46.22 22.62
C LEU A 190 20.24 -46.33 24.14
N PHE A 191 19.66 -47.45 24.60
CA PHE A 191 19.75 -47.86 26.00
C PHE A 191 21.02 -48.69 26.20
N VAL A 192 21.81 -48.32 27.22
CA VAL A 192 22.78 -49.19 27.91
C VAL A 192 22.10 -49.74 29.15
#